data_AF-A0A8T7JZT6-F1
#
_entry.id   AF-A0A8T7JZT6-F1
#
_cell.length_a   1.000
_cell.length_b   1.000
_cell.length_c   1.000
_cell.angle_alpha   90.00
_cell.angle_beta   90.00
_cell.angle_gamma   90.00
#
_symmetry.space_group_name_H-M   'P 1'
#
loop_
_entity.id
_entity.type
_entity.pdbx_description
1 polymer ?
#
loop_
_entity_poly.entity_id
_entity_poly.type
_entity_poly.pdbx_seq_one_letter_code
_entity_poly.pdbx_strand_id
1 'polypeptide(L)'
;MDKLKNDPALVKKAVEEMLRYDSPVQLTARWVTQDVVVAGEQLKRGQQVATMLGAANRDAQMFPSPDRLDVRRENAGQHIGFGSGIHYCLGAPLARLEAEIAFSTLLRRLPELALDTQPPVYRKTYVLRGKLCIPLVF
;
A
#
# COMPACT_ATOMS: atom_id res chain seq x y z
N MET A 1 6.54 15.82 -6.45
CA MET A 1 7.43 15.73 -5.27
C MET A 1 7.50 17.04 -4.49
N ASP A 2 7.21 18.18 -5.12
CA ASP A 2 7.34 19.53 -4.54
C ASP A 2 6.61 19.72 -3.21
N LYS A 3 5.39 19.17 -3.06
CA LYS A 3 4.66 19.22 -1.79
C LYS A 3 5.46 18.62 -0.62
N LEU A 4 6.16 17.50 -0.83
CA LEU A 4 6.95 16.83 0.20
C LEU A 4 8.33 17.50 0.41
N LYS A 5 8.89 18.11 -0.65
CA LYS A 5 10.12 18.91 -0.53
C LYS A 5 9.88 20.16 0.31
N ASN A 6 8.76 20.85 0.09
CA ASN A 6 8.40 22.09 0.77
C ASN A 6 7.83 21.86 2.18
N ASP A 7 7.32 20.67 2.47
CA ASP A 7 6.77 20.30 3.77
C ASP A 7 7.17 18.85 4.15
N PRO A 8 8.40 18.66 4.67
CA PRO A 8 8.89 17.33 5.06
C PRO A 8 8.06 16.66 6.17
N ALA A 9 7.27 17.41 6.94
CA ALA A 9 6.40 16.83 7.95
C ALA A 9 5.28 15.96 7.34
N LEU A 10 4.99 16.13 6.05
CA LEU A 10 4.02 15.31 5.31
C LEU A 10 4.53 13.90 4.99
N VAL A 11 5.83 13.60 5.13
CA VAL A 11 6.39 12.30 4.72
C VAL A 11 5.68 11.14 5.41
N LYS A 12 5.40 11.24 6.71
CA LYS A 12 4.68 10.19 7.45
C LYS A 12 3.28 9.93 6.88
N LYS A 13 2.52 10.99 6.56
CA LYS A 13 1.20 10.84 5.92
C LYS A 13 1.31 10.30 4.49
N ALA A 14 2.35 10.73 3.76
CA ALA A 14 2.60 10.24 2.42
C ALA A 14 2.91 8.73 2.40
N VAL A 15 3.63 8.21 3.41
CA VAL A 15 3.88 6.77 3.56
C VAL A 15 2.58 5.98 3.68
N GLU A 16 1.65 6.40 4.54
CA GLU A 16 0.33 5.75 4.65
C GLU A 16 -0.45 5.82 3.33
N GLU A 17 -0.44 6.98 2.67
CA GLU A 17 -1.14 7.13 1.39
C GLU A 17 -0.52 6.27 0.28
N MET A 18 0.81 6.14 0.23
CA MET A 18 1.49 5.27 -0.73
C MET A 18 1.17 3.79 -0.47
N LEU A 19 1.14 3.37 0.81
CA LEU A 19 0.75 2.03 1.21
C LEU A 19 -0.70 1.71 0.89
N ARG A 20 -1.61 2.68 1.01
CA ARG A 20 -3.00 2.56 0.55
C ARG A 20 -3.07 2.47 -0.97
N TYR A 21 -2.43 3.42 -1.67
CA TYR A 21 -2.58 3.61 -3.10
C TYR A 21 -1.96 2.46 -3.93
N ASP A 22 -0.74 2.01 -3.62
CA ASP A 22 -0.05 0.92 -4.32
C ASP A 22 0.44 -0.13 -3.31
N SER A 23 -0.49 -0.80 -2.64
CA SER A 23 -0.18 -1.75 -1.55
C SER A 23 0.80 -2.85 -2.00
N PRO A 24 1.88 -3.11 -1.25
CA PRO A 24 2.81 -4.19 -1.61
C PRO A 24 2.18 -5.58 -1.59
N VAL A 25 1.27 -5.85 -0.65
CA VAL A 25 0.50 -7.10 -0.60
C VAL A 25 -0.88 -6.85 -1.21
N GLN A 26 -1.17 -7.52 -2.32
CA GLN A 26 -2.43 -7.35 -3.05
C GLN A 26 -3.54 -8.27 -2.56
N LEU A 27 -3.19 -9.48 -2.10
CA LEU A 27 -4.16 -10.44 -1.58
C LEU A 27 -3.58 -11.31 -0.47
N THR A 28 -4.45 -11.81 0.41
CA THR A 28 -4.14 -12.92 1.33
C THR A 28 -5.26 -13.95 1.28
N ALA A 29 -4.98 -15.19 1.67
CA ALA A 29 -5.98 -16.25 1.69
C ALA A 29 -6.46 -16.60 3.10
N ARG A 30 -7.69 -17.10 3.21
CA ARG A 30 -8.26 -17.72 4.40
C ARG A 30 -8.93 -19.04 4.04
N TRP A 31 -8.96 -19.98 4.97
CA TRP A 31 -9.73 -21.21 4.86
C TRP A 31 -11.00 -21.11 5.70
N VAL A 32 -12.11 -21.55 5.13
CA VAL A 32 -13.40 -21.59 5.80
C VAL A 32 -13.43 -22.81 6.72
N THR A 33 -13.46 -22.60 8.03
CA THR A 33 -13.37 -23.68 9.04
C THR A 33 -14.72 -24.30 9.39
N GLN A 34 -15.81 -23.57 9.12
CA GLN A 34 -17.20 -24.00 9.27
C GLN A 34 -18.08 -23.26 8.26
N ASP A 35 -19.23 -23.83 7.92
CA ASP A 35 -20.21 -23.16 7.07
C ASP A 35 -20.60 -21.79 7.67
N VAL A 36 -20.56 -20.74 6.84
CA VAL A 36 -20.77 -19.35 7.29
C VAL A 36 -21.31 -18.48 6.16
N VAL A 37 -22.05 -17.42 6.49
CA VAL A 37 -22.49 -16.41 5.53
C VAL A 37 -21.66 -15.14 5.71
N VAL A 38 -21.06 -14.63 4.64
CA VAL A 38 -20.25 -13.40 4.63
C VAL A 38 -20.74 -12.51 3.50
N ALA A 39 -21.13 -11.27 3.83
CA ALA A 39 -21.66 -10.32 2.84
C ALA A 39 -22.83 -10.87 1.98
N GLY A 40 -23.66 -11.74 2.57
CA GLY A 40 -24.77 -12.41 1.86
C GLY A 40 -24.37 -13.70 1.12
N GLU A 41 -23.08 -13.99 0.97
CA GLU A 41 -22.58 -15.18 0.28
C GLU A 41 -22.42 -16.36 1.24
N GLN A 42 -22.93 -17.53 0.84
CA GLN A 42 -22.80 -18.76 1.64
C GLN A 42 -21.47 -19.47 1.32
N LEU A 43 -20.61 -19.55 2.32
CA LEU A 43 -19.31 -20.21 2.27
C LEU A 43 -19.38 -21.56 3.00
N LYS A 44 -18.84 -22.60 2.37
CA LYS A 44 -18.79 -23.97 2.90
C LYS A 44 -17.44 -24.26 3.53
N ARG A 45 -17.45 -25.07 4.59
CA ARG A 45 -16.21 -25.59 5.20
C ARG A 45 -15.29 -26.19 4.14
N GLY A 46 -14.00 -25.85 4.23
CA GLY A 46 -12.98 -26.31 3.29
C GLY A 46 -12.84 -25.47 2.03
N GLN A 47 -13.67 -24.44 1.82
CA GLN A 47 -13.41 -23.46 0.76
C GLN A 47 -12.28 -22.51 1.15
N GLN A 48 -11.59 -21.98 0.14
CA GLN A 48 -10.58 -20.93 0.31
C GLN A 48 -11.16 -19.60 -0.17
N VAL A 49 -10.94 -18.54 0.61
CA VAL A 49 -11.34 -17.18 0.28
C VAL A 49 -10.10 -16.33 0.07
N ALA A 50 -10.01 -15.68 -1.10
CA ALA A 50 -9.03 -14.64 -1.35
C ALA A 50 -9.57 -13.29 -0.86
N THR A 51 -8.81 -12.62 -0.01
CA THR A 51 -9.09 -11.26 0.48
C THR A 51 -8.24 -10.28 -0.31
N MET A 52 -8.89 -9.46 -1.14
CA MET A 52 -8.23 -8.55 -2.08
C MET A 52 -7.86 -7.22 -1.40
N LEU A 53 -6.81 -7.21 -0.58
CA LEU A 53 -6.37 -6.04 0.19
C LEU A 53 -6.13 -4.80 -0.68
N GLY A 54 -5.49 -4.97 -1.84
CA GLY A 54 -5.23 -3.88 -2.78
C GLY A 54 -6.52 -3.25 -3.32
N ALA A 55 -7.54 -4.07 -3.58
CA ALA A 55 -8.84 -3.60 -4.03
C ALA A 55 -9.61 -2.89 -2.89
N ALA A 56 -9.58 -3.43 -1.67
CA ALA A 56 -10.19 -2.80 -0.51
C ALA A 56 -9.59 -1.42 -0.20
N ASN A 57 -8.27 -1.25 -0.39
CA ASN A 57 -7.61 0.04 -0.24
C ASN A 57 -7.96 1.06 -1.36
N ARG A 58 -8.69 0.61 -2.39
CA ARG A 58 -9.27 1.42 -3.47
C ARG A 58 -10.80 1.48 -3.41
N ASP A 59 -11.44 0.99 -2.34
CA ASP A 59 -12.90 1.06 -2.20
C ASP A 59 -13.35 2.51 -2.00
N ALA A 60 -14.22 3.02 -2.89
CA ALA A 60 -14.71 4.38 -2.85
C ALA A 60 -15.64 4.66 -1.66
N GLN A 61 -16.24 3.63 -1.06
CA GLN A 61 -17.04 3.76 0.17
C GLN A 61 -16.16 4.12 1.37
N MET A 62 -14.91 3.65 1.37
CA MET A 62 -13.92 3.93 2.42
C MET A 62 -13.01 5.11 2.08
N PHE A 63 -12.61 5.23 0.81
CA PHE A 63 -11.65 6.22 0.32
C PHE A 63 -12.24 6.98 -0.86
N PRO A 64 -12.88 8.14 -0.66
CA PRO A 64 -13.37 8.98 -1.75
C PRO A 64 -12.26 9.33 -2.74
N SER A 65 -12.58 9.29 -4.04
CA SER A 65 -11.61 9.40 -5.14
C SER A 65 -10.39 8.49 -4.92
N PRO A 66 -10.58 7.16 -4.85
CA PRO A 66 -9.57 6.21 -4.39
C PRO A 66 -8.34 6.15 -5.31
N ASP A 67 -8.54 6.47 -6.59
CA ASP A 67 -7.51 6.50 -7.64
C ASP A 67 -6.71 7.81 -7.68
N ARG A 68 -6.99 8.74 -6.78
CA ARG A 68 -6.15 9.93 -6.57
C ARG A 68 -5.17 9.66 -5.45
N LEU A 69 -3.88 9.75 -5.77
CA LEU A 69 -2.80 9.79 -4.78
C LEU A 69 -2.81 11.17 -4.10
N ASP A 70 -3.28 11.22 -2.86
CA ASP A 70 -3.34 12.46 -2.07
C ASP A 70 -2.58 12.30 -0.75
N VAL A 71 -1.35 12.82 -0.71
CA VAL A 71 -0.46 12.75 0.47
C VAL A 71 -1.01 13.48 1.71
N ARG A 72 -2.11 14.22 1.57
CA ARG A 72 -2.83 14.88 2.68
C ARG A 72 -4.09 14.13 3.11
N ARG A 73 -4.44 13.01 2.47
CA ARG A 73 -5.63 12.20 2.82
C ARG A 73 -5.60 11.83 4.30
N GLU A 74 -6.60 12.28 5.04
CA GLU A 74 -6.63 12.14 6.50
C GLU A 74 -6.87 10.69 6.94
N ASN A 75 -7.71 9.96 6.20
CA ASN A 75 -8.04 8.59 6.51
C ASN A 75 -7.10 7.54 5.88
N ALA A 76 -5.98 7.95 5.28
CA ALA A 76 -5.05 7.03 4.61
C ALA A 76 -4.57 5.89 5.53
N GLY A 77 -4.34 6.19 6.82
CA GLY A 77 -3.91 5.21 7.83
C GLY A 77 -4.94 4.10 8.15
N GLN A 78 -6.17 4.19 7.64
CA GLN A 78 -7.19 3.15 7.78
C GLN A 78 -7.08 2.05 6.71
N HIS A 79 -6.07 2.14 5.83
CA HIS A 79 -5.76 1.10 4.85
C HIS A 79 -5.43 -0.24 5.53
N ILE A 80 -5.74 -1.34 4.85
CA ILE A 80 -5.48 -2.71 5.34
C ILE A 80 -4.26 -3.35 4.65
N GLY A 81 -3.32 -2.54 4.18
CA GLY A 81 -2.10 -3.01 3.48
C GLY A 81 -1.19 -3.89 4.34
N PHE A 82 -1.31 -3.79 5.67
CA PHE A 82 -0.62 -4.62 6.65
C PHE A 82 -1.49 -5.77 7.20
N GLY A 83 -2.64 -6.03 6.58
CA GLY A 83 -3.65 -6.93 7.11
C GLY A 83 -4.41 -6.32 8.30
N SER A 84 -5.11 -7.18 9.05
CA SER A 84 -5.91 -6.78 10.21
C SER A 84 -6.10 -7.98 11.16
N GLY A 85 -6.54 -7.70 12.39
CA GLY A 85 -6.83 -8.70 13.42
C GLY A 85 -5.57 -9.37 13.98
N ILE A 86 -5.71 -10.62 14.41
CA ILE A 86 -4.63 -11.39 15.08
C ILE A 86 -3.40 -11.65 14.19
N HIS A 87 -3.53 -11.44 12.88
CA HIS A 87 -2.44 -11.58 11.90
C HIS A 87 -1.98 -10.22 11.35
N TYR A 88 -2.30 -9.11 12.03
CA TYR A 88 -1.77 -7.80 11.66
C TYR A 88 -0.24 -7.86 11.61
N CYS A 89 0.35 -7.24 10.58
CA CYS A 89 1.77 -7.34 10.31
C CYS A 89 2.62 -6.87 11.50
N LEU A 90 3.36 -7.80 12.09
CA LEU A 90 4.29 -7.53 13.19
C LEU A 90 5.37 -6.51 12.79
N GLY A 91 5.78 -6.52 11.51
CA GLY A 91 6.79 -5.61 10.96
C GLY A 91 6.27 -4.24 10.55
N ALA A 92 4.98 -3.94 10.70
CA ALA A 92 4.39 -2.69 10.22
C ALA A 92 5.06 -1.42 10.79
N PRO A 93 5.46 -1.34 12.09
CA PRO A 93 6.17 -0.18 12.61
C PRO A 93 7.55 0.01 11.96
N LEU A 94 8.28 -1.08 11.73
CA LEU A 94 9.62 -1.02 11.12
C LEU A 94 9.54 -0.60 9.64
N ALA A 95 8.63 -1.19 8.87
CA ALA A 95 8.43 -0.84 7.47
C ALA A 95 8.07 0.65 7.28
N ARG A 96 7.24 1.21 8.17
CA ARG A 96 6.92 2.64 8.18
C ARG A 96 8.14 3.49 8.47
N LEU A 97 8.90 3.15 9.52
CA LEU A 97 10.12 3.86 9.89
C LEU A 97 11.14 3.87 8.75
N GLU A 98 11.39 2.73 8.12
CA GLU A 98 12.29 2.60 6.97
C GLU A 98 11.84 3.47 5.80
N ALA A 99 10.55 3.45 5.45
CA ALA A 99 10.00 4.28 4.39
C ALA A 99 10.12 5.78 4.71
N GLU A 100 9.78 6.19 5.94
CA GLU A 100 9.90 7.58 6.38
C GLU A 100 11.35 8.08 6.26
N ILE A 101 12.33 7.29 6.73
CA ILE A 101 13.75 7.63 6.63
C ILE A 101 14.21 7.69 5.18
N ALA A 102 13.84 6.69 4.37
CA ALA A 102 14.25 6.61 2.97
C ALA A 102 13.73 7.80 2.16
N PHE A 103 12.42 8.09 2.22
CA PHE A 103 11.82 9.19 1.47
C PHE A 103 12.33 10.55 1.95
N SER A 104 12.46 10.76 3.27
CA SER A 104 13.03 12.01 3.81
C SER A 104 14.47 12.22 3.33
N THR A 105 15.26 11.15 3.30
CA THR A 105 16.66 11.20 2.86
C THR A 105 16.78 11.48 1.37
N LEU A 106 15.99 10.80 0.54
CA LEU A 106 15.97 11.01 -0.90
C LEU A 106 15.54 12.44 -1.25
N LEU A 107 14.45 12.93 -0.66
CA LEU A 107 13.97 14.30 -0.91
C LEU A 107 14.98 15.38 -0.53
N ARG A 108 15.73 15.16 0.56
CA ARG A 108 16.77 16.11 1.03
C ARG A 108 18.05 16.04 0.21
N ARG A 109 18.51 14.84 -0.15
CA ARG A 109 19.84 14.65 -0.77
C ARG A 109 19.81 14.68 -2.29
N LEU A 110 18.68 14.32 -2.89
CA LEU A 110 18.48 14.23 -4.34
C LEU A 110 17.23 15.04 -4.72
N PRO A 111 17.27 16.39 -4.59
CA PRO A 111 16.11 17.21 -4.90
C PRO A 111 15.70 17.07 -6.36
N GLU A 112 16.62 16.89 -7.29
CA GLU A 112 16.31 16.74 -8.72
C GLU A 112 16.01 15.29 -9.13
N LEU A 113 15.79 14.38 -8.16
CA LEU A 113 15.45 12.99 -8.44
C LEU A 113 14.20 12.89 -9.32
N ALA A 114 14.35 12.27 -10.48
CA ALA A 114 13.29 12.03 -11.45
C ALA A 114 13.37 10.60 -12.01
N LEU A 115 12.26 10.14 -12.59
CA LEU A 115 12.26 8.92 -13.38
C LEU A 115 13.08 9.13 -14.66
N ASP A 116 13.90 8.15 -15.01
CA ASP A 116 14.48 8.08 -16.35
C ASP A 116 13.37 7.79 -17.39
N THR A 117 13.70 8.01 -18.66
CA THR A 117 12.91 7.66 -19.84
C THR A 117 12.57 6.17 -19.92
N GLN A 118 13.39 5.30 -19.32
CA GLN A 118 13.11 3.87 -19.25
C GLN A 118 12.00 3.58 -18.21
N PRO A 119 10.95 2.82 -18.57
CA PRO A 119 9.85 2.56 -17.66
C PRO A 119 10.27 1.63 -16.51
N PRO A 120 9.70 1.79 -15.30
CA PRO A 120 9.89 0.84 -14.22
C PRO A 120 9.45 -0.57 -14.61
N VAL A 121 10.28 -1.56 -14.26
CA VAL A 121 9.99 -2.97 -14.55
C VAL A 121 9.31 -3.59 -13.34
N TYR A 122 8.13 -4.18 -13.53
CA TYR A 122 7.41 -4.88 -12.46
C TYR A 122 7.91 -6.31 -12.27
N ARG A 123 7.86 -6.79 -11.03
CA ARG A 123 7.97 -8.23 -10.75
C ARG A 123 6.75 -8.97 -11.32
N LYS A 124 6.98 -10.16 -11.87
CA LYS A 124 5.92 -11.04 -12.41
C LYS A 124 5.28 -11.87 -11.29
N THR A 125 4.66 -11.20 -10.33
CA THR A 125 4.00 -11.80 -9.16
C THR A 125 2.59 -11.24 -9.01
N TYR A 126 1.65 -12.04 -8.50
CA TYR A 126 0.25 -11.62 -8.34
C TYR A 126 -0.14 -11.31 -6.88
N VAL A 127 0.58 -11.87 -5.89
CA VAL A 127 0.38 -11.55 -4.46
C VAL A 127 1.15 -10.31 -4.05
N LEU A 128 2.45 -10.28 -4.38
CA LEU A 128 3.32 -9.14 -4.07
C LEU A 128 3.41 -8.24 -5.29
N ARG A 129 3.14 -6.95 -5.11
CA ARG A 129 3.30 -5.92 -6.12
C ARG A 129 4.53 -5.10 -5.78
N GLY A 130 5.46 -5.02 -6.72
CA GLY A 130 6.70 -4.28 -6.55
C GLY A 130 7.44 -4.13 -7.87
N LYS A 131 8.32 -3.14 -7.94
CA LYS A 131 9.21 -2.97 -9.09
C LYS A 131 10.48 -3.80 -8.87
N LEU A 132 10.90 -4.49 -9.91
CA LEU A 132 12.22 -5.11 -10.00
C LEU A 132 13.29 -4.05 -10.23
N CYS A 133 12.97 -3.04 -11.05
CA CYS A 133 13.85 -1.93 -11.38
C CYS A 133 13.04 -0.63 -11.47
N ILE A 134 13.58 0.46 -10.91
CA ILE A 134 13.08 1.82 -11.06
C ILE A 134 14.26 2.66 -11.59
N PRO A 135 14.36 2.88 -12.90
CA PRO A 135 15.37 3.75 -13.48
C PRO A 135 15.19 5.20 -13.02
N LEU A 136 16.24 5.83 -12.49
CA LEU A 136 16.22 7.17 -11.90
C LEU A 136 17.40 8.01 -12.40
N VAL A 137 17.17 9.31 -12.51
CA VAL A 137 18.19 10.35 -12.76
C VAL A 137 18.11 11.40 -11.65
N PHE A 138 19.21 12.11 -11.34
CA PHE A 138 19.28 13.10 -10.26
C PHE A 138 20.42 14.09 -10.47
#